data_AF-A0A2R5FY63-F1
#
_entry.id   AF-A0A2R5FY63-F1
#
_cell.length_a   1.000
_cell.length_b   1.000
_cell.length_c   1.000
_cell.angle_alpha   90.00
_cell.angle_beta   90.00
_cell.angle_gamma   90.00
#
_symmetry.space_group_name_H-M   'P 1'
#
loop_
_entity.id
_entity.type
_entity.pdbx_description
1 polymer ?
#
loop_
_entity_poly.entity_id
_entity_poly.type
_entity_poly.pdbx_seq_one_letter_code
_entity_poly.pdbx_strand_id
1 'polypeptide(L)'
;MTQNTLKVHAFWDKDAEVWVATSENVPGLVTEASTIESLTQNLREMIPELLILNQIVPYDYVGSISFELTSHVLRSSNKVALVTLRLLAVVYTLIIKSAVAQQQVMASQLSPWFWLKLRSIF
;
A
#
# COMPACT_ATOMS: atom_id res chain seq x y z
N MET A 1 16.25 9.55 27.66
CA MET A 1 14.81 9.47 27.38
C MET A 1 14.67 9.14 25.91
N THR A 2 14.28 7.90 25.58
CA THR A 2 14.10 7.47 24.19
C THR A 2 12.79 8.05 23.69
N GLN A 3 12.85 9.13 22.90
CA GLN A 3 11.71 9.47 22.04
C GLN A 3 11.46 8.25 21.15
N ASN A 4 10.37 7.53 21.41
CA ASN A 4 9.95 6.36 20.63
C ASN A 4 9.36 6.86 19.30
N THR A 5 10.21 7.44 18.45
CA THR A 5 9.84 7.80 17.08
C THR A 5 9.62 6.51 16.28
N LEU A 6 8.46 6.38 15.66
CA LEU A 6 8.15 5.23 14.81
C LEU A 6 9.04 5.25 13.58
N LYS A 7 9.81 4.20 13.34
CA LYS A 7 10.70 4.13 12.17
C LYS A 7 9.99 3.45 11.02
N VAL A 8 9.86 4.15 9.90
CA VAL A 8 9.28 3.63 8.68
C VAL A 8 10.35 3.61 7.59
N HIS A 9 10.52 2.47 6.95
CA HIS A 9 11.47 2.28 5.87
C HIS A 9 10.72 2.32 4.54
N ALA A 10 11.06 3.27 3.68
CA ALA A 10 10.57 3.32 2.31
C ALA A 10 11.65 2.83 1.35
N PHE A 11 11.27 1.99 0.40
CA PHE A 11 12.14 1.42 -0.61
C PHE A 11 11.64 1.82 -1.98
N TRP A 12 12.52 2.42 -2.78
CA TRP A 12 12.21 2.64 -4.19
C TRP A 12 12.46 1.36 -4.97
N ASP A 13 11.40 0.81 -5.58
CA ASP A 13 11.51 -0.25 -6.57
C ASP A 13 11.55 0.38 -7.97
N LYS A 14 12.74 0.32 -8.59
CA LYS A 14 12.95 0.84 -9.94
C LYS A 14 12.20 0.05 -11.02
N ASP A 15 11.90 -1.23 -10.78
CA ASP A 15 11.31 -2.11 -11.80
C ASP A 15 9.79 -1.88 -11.87
N ALA A 16 9.20 -1.52 -10.73
CA ALA A 16 7.78 -1.18 -10.61
C ALA A 16 7.51 0.34 -10.60
N GLU A 17 8.55 1.15 -10.48
CA GLU A 17 8.47 2.62 -10.35
C GLU A 17 7.57 3.06 -9.19
N VAL A 18 7.64 2.34 -8.08
CA VAL A 18 6.87 2.62 -6.86
C VAL A 18 7.77 2.64 -5.63
N TRP A 19 7.38 3.48 -4.69
CA TRP A 19 7.84 3.42 -3.32
C TRP A 19 7.02 2.40 -2.55
N VAL A 20 7.70 1.57 -1.76
CA VAL A 20 7.07 0.62 -0.84
C VAL A 20 7.54 0.93 0.57
N ALA A 21 6.60 1.15 1.49
CA ALA A 21 6.90 1.42 2.89
C ALA A 21 6.57 0.23 3.80
N THR A 22 7.47 -0.06 4.74
CA THR A 22 7.29 -1.05 5.80
C THR A 22 7.86 -0.55 7.13
N SER A 23 7.38 -1.09 8.25
CA SER A 23 7.89 -0.75 9.59
C SER A 23 7.81 -1.94 10.53
N GLU A 24 8.84 -2.13 11.36
CA GLU A 24 8.80 -3.08 12.47
C GLU A 24 8.05 -2.52 13.70
N ASN A 25 7.93 -1.20 13.81
CA ASN A 25 7.24 -0.54 14.92
C ASN A 25 5.73 -0.42 14.70
N VAL A 26 5.26 -0.63 13.47
CA VAL A 26 3.85 -0.59 13.10
C VAL A 26 3.48 -1.94 12.46
N PRO A 27 3.03 -2.92 13.25
CA PRO A 27 2.69 -4.24 12.75
C PRO A 27 1.63 -4.18 11.65
N GLY A 28 1.89 -4.85 10.53
CA GLY A 28 1.00 -4.87 9.38
C GLY A 28 1.11 -3.65 8.46
N LEU A 29 2.03 -2.72 8.70
CA LEU A 29 2.27 -1.60 7.81
C LEU A 29 2.99 -2.07 6.53
N VAL A 30 2.21 -2.19 5.45
CA VAL A 30 2.70 -2.38 4.08
C VAL A 30 1.87 -1.48 3.19
N THR A 31 2.52 -0.53 2.51
CA THR A 31 1.84 0.36 1.56
C THR A 31 2.76 0.72 0.40
N GLU A 32 2.17 0.99 -0.75
CA GLU A 32 2.89 1.37 -1.96
C GLU A 32 2.32 2.65 -2.56
N ALA A 33 3.16 3.44 -3.21
CA ALA A 33 2.74 4.64 -3.93
C ALA A 33 3.76 5.00 -5.03
N SER A 34 3.29 5.65 -6.09
CA SER A 34 4.14 6.10 -7.20
C SER A 34 5.10 7.23 -6.82
N THR A 35 4.80 7.99 -5.77
CA THR A 35 5.63 9.12 -5.30
C THR A 35 5.83 9.07 -3.79
N ILE A 36 6.90 9.70 -3.30
CA ILE A 36 7.21 9.73 -1.87
C ILE A 36 6.19 10.56 -1.10
N GLU A 37 5.60 11.57 -1.74
CA GLU A 37 4.55 12.42 -1.19
C GLU A 37 3.26 11.62 -0.99
N SER A 38 2.82 10.87 -2.00
CA SER A 38 1.65 10.00 -1.90
C SER A 38 1.87 8.88 -0.88
N LEU A 39 3.10 8.31 -0.83
CA LEU A 39 3.45 7.36 0.21
C LEU A 39 3.31 7.98 1.61
N THR A 40 3.82 9.20 1.78
CA THR A 40 3.77 9.92 3.06
C THR A 40 2.34 10.24 3.47
N GLN A 41 1.46 10.58 2.52
CA GLN A 41 0.03 10.77 2.79
C GLN A 41 -0.61 9.47 3.26
N ASN A 42 -0.40 8.37 2.54
CA ASN A 42 -0.92 7.05 2.93
C ASN A 42 -0.43 6.66 4.33
N LEU A 43 0.84 6.90 4.65
CA LEU A 43 1.41 6.60 5.97
C LEU A 43 0.74 7.41 7.09
N ARG A 44 0.38 8.68 6.86
CA ARG A 44 -0.29 9.51 7.87
C ARG A 44 -1.68 8.99 8.25
N GLU A 45 -2.35 8.30 7.33
CA GLU A 45 -3.67 7.71 7.56
C GLU A 45 -3.54 6.27 8.11
N MET A 46 -2.69 5.45 7.49
CA MET A 46 -2.57 4.03 7.84
C MET A 46 -1.90 3.79 9.19
N ILE A 47 -0.87 4.58 9.57
CA ILE A 47 -0.16 4.39 10.84
C ILE A 47 -1.11 4.51 12.04
N PRO A 48 -1.89 5.60 12.24
CA PRO A 48 -2.77 5.70 13.40
C PRO A 48 -3.83 4.58 13.41
N GLU A 49 -4.39 4.24 12.25
CA GLU A 49 -5.36 3.13 12.15
C GLU A 49 -4.74 1.80 12.59
N LEU A 50 -3.56 1.45 12.07
CA LEU A 50 -2.87 0.22 12.43
C LEU A 50 -2.47 0.18 13.90
N LEU A 51 -2.08 1.31 14.51
CA LEU A 51 -1.76 1.36 15.93
C LEU A 51 -3.00 1.09 16.80
N ILE A 52 -4.16 1.61 16.41
CA ILE A 52 -5.44 1.36 17.09
C ILE A 52 -5.84 -0.12 16.91
N LEU A 53 -5.79 -0.64 15.69
CA LEU A 53 -6.17 -2.03 15.38
C LEU A 53 -5.29 -3.05 16.13
N ASN A 54 -4.00 -2.74 16.29
CA ASN A 54 -3.07 -3.57 17.05
C ASN A 54 -3.08 -3.29 18.57
N GLN A 55 -4.01 -2.46 19.07
CA GLN A 55 -4.15 -2.11 20.50
C GLN A 55 -2.89 -1.49 21.12
N ILE A 56 -2.05 -0.85 20.30
CA ILE A 56 -0.85 -0.15 20.76
C ILE A 56 -1.22 1.21 21.36
N VAL A 57 -2.25 1.86 20.80
CA VAL A 57 -2.85 3.09 21.31
C VAL A 57 -4.36 2.90 21.48
N PRO A 58 -4.99 3.58 22.43
CA PRO A 58 -6.44 3.51 22.59
C PRO A 58 -7.16 4.22 21.42
N TYR A 59 -8.39 3.82 21.14
CA TYR A 59 -9.20 4.36 20.04
C TYR A 59 -9.46 5.88 20.19
N ASP A 60 -9.51 6.38 21.42
CA ASP A 60 -9.72 7.78 21.77
C ASP A 60 -8.40 8.54 21.98
N TYR A 61 -7.28 8.03 21.43
CA TYR A 61 -5.98 8.68 21.57
C TYR A 61 -6.00 10.13 21.03
N VAL A 62 -5.91 11.09 21.94
CA VAL A 62 -5.77 12.52 21.62
C VAL A 62 -4.31 12.93 21.76
N GLY A 63 -3.53 12.71 20.71
CA GLY A 63 -2.12 13.07 20.67
C GLY A 63 -1.57 13.14 19.24
N SER A 64 -0.32 13.54 19.11
CA SER A 64 0.38 13.58 17.82
C SER A 64 1.28 12.36 17.67
N ILE A 65 1.06 11.57 16.63
CA ILE A 65 1.91 10.43 16.27
C ILE A 65 2.95 10.92 15.25
N SER A 66 4.21 10.93 15.66
CA SER A 66 5.33 11.29 14.80
C SER A 66 6.07 10.04 14.34
N PHE A 67 6.40 9.99 13.05
CA PHE A 67 7.21 8.93 12.46
C PHE A 67 8.36 9.51 11.66
N GLU A 68 9.44 8.76 11.61
CA GLU A 68 10.61 9.06 10.78
C GLU A 68 10.56 8.15 9.54
N LEU A 69 10.58 8.78 8.37
CA LEU A 69 10.61 8.07 7.09
C LEU A 69 12.05 8.00 6.59
N THR A 70 12.65 6.81 6.61
CA THR A 70 13.96 6.57 6.02
C THR A 70 13.78 5.99 4.62
N SER A 71 14.09 6.77 3.59
CA SER A 71 14.07 6.30 2.21
C SER A 71 15.39 5.61 1.84
N HIS A 72 15.30 4.39 1.36
CA HIS A 72 16.41 3.62 0.82
C HIS A 72 16.20 3.41 -0.68
N VAL A 73 17.11 3.98 -1.48
CA VAL A 73 17.18 3.66 -2.90
C VAL A 73 18.05 2.41 -3.04
N LEU A 74 17.43 1.28 -3.36
CA LEU A 74 18.16 0.02 -3.50
C LEU A 74 18.99 0.07 -4.79
N ARG A 75 20.31 0.30 -4.63
CA ARG A 75 21.29 0.21 -5.74
C ARG A 75 21.58 -1.24 -6.19
N SER A 76 20.99 -2.22 -5.49
CA SER A 76 21.15 -3.68 -5.63
C SER A 76 22.55 -4.22 -5.33
N SER A 77 22.67 -5.06 -4.27
CA SER A 77 23.75 -6.07 -4.11
C SER A 77 23.44 -7.27 -3.18
N ASN A 78 22.29 -7.35 -2.49
CA ASN A 78 21.92 -8.54 -1.69
C ASN A 78 20.74 -9.29 -2.34
N LYS A 79 21.05 -10.38 -3.04
CA LYS A 79 20.18 -11.06 -4.03
C LYS A 79 19.05 -11.93 -3.45
N VAL A 80 18.90 -12.08 -2.13
CA VAL A 80 17.97 -13.08 -1.54
C VAL A 80 16.69 -12.46 -0.94
N ALA A 81 16.79 -11.32 -0.26
CA ALA A 81 15.62 -10.63 0.33
C ALA A 81 14.78 -9.88 -0.72
N LEU A 82 15.42 -9.40 -1.79
CA LEU A 82 14.74 -8.85 -2.97
C LEU A 82 13.88 -9.90 -3.68
N VAL A 83 14.26 -11.19 -3.67
CA VAL A 83 13.50 -12.27 -4.31
C VAL A 83 12.20 -12.56 -3.56
N THR A 84 12.21 -12.48 -2.23
CA THR A 84 11.02 -12.74 -1.39
C THR A 84 9.99 -11.60 -1.49
N LEU A 85 10.45 -10.35 -1.50
CA LEU A 85 9.58 -9.18 -1.69
C LEU A 85 9.04 -9.08 -3.13
N ARG A 86 9.83 -9.49 -4.14
CA ARG A 86 9.37 -9.58 -5.54
C ARG A 86 8.25 -10.59 -5.75
N LEU A 87 8.32 -11.76 -5.11
CA LEU A 87 7.30 -12.81 -5.27
C LEU A 87 5.95 -12.40 -4.67
N LEU A 88 5.92 -11.75 -3.50
CA LEU A 88 4.67 -11.26 -2.90
C LEU A 88 4.05 -10.12 -3.72
N ALA A 89 4.84 -9.18 -4.22
CA ALA A 89 4.36 -8.09 -5.07
C ALA A 89 3.80 -8.58 -6.42
N VAL A 90 4.44 -9.58 -7.06
CA VAL A 90 3.95 -10.20 -8.31
C VAL A 90 2.64 -10.96 -8.10
N VAL A 91 2.51 -11.71 -6.99
CA VAL A 91 1.26 -12.40 -6.64
C VAL A 91 0.15 -11.37 -6.40
N TYR A 92 0.42 -10.30 -5.68
CA TYR A 92 -0.55 -9.24 -5.43
C TYR A 92 -0.99 -8.57 -6.74
N THR A 93 -0.05 -8.24 -7.64
CA THR A 93 -0.35 -7.61 -8.93
C THR A 93 -1.15 -8.52 -9.88
N LEU A 94 -0.86 -9.83 -9.90
CA LEU A 94 -1.60 -10.83 -10.69
C LEU A 94 -3.04 -11.01 -10.20
N ILE A 95 -3.27 -10.97 -8.89
CA ILE A 95 -4.62 -11.01 -8.29
C ILE A 95 -5.42 -9.78 -8.72
N ILE A 96 -4.82 -8.58 -8.64
CA ILE A 96 -5.49 -7.33 -9.04
C ILE A 96 -5.77 -7.29 -10.55
N LYS A 97 -4.82 -7.67 -11.41
CA LYS A 97 -5.02 -7.71 -12.87
C LYS A 97 -6.04 -8.77 -13.30
N SER A 98 -6.09 -9.92 -12.62
CA SER A 98 -7.10 -10.96 -12.85
C SER A 98 -8.51 -10.50 -12.47
N ALA A 99 -8.66 -9.83 -11.32
CA ALA A 99 -9.94 -9.25 -10.90
C ALA A 99 -10.45 -8.21 -11.90
N VAL A 100 -9.58 -7.34 -12.41
CA VAL A 100 -9.93 -6.34 -13.43
C VAL A 100 -10.29 -7.01 -14.77
N ALA A 101 -9.59 -8.06 -15.18
CA ALA A 101 -9.90 -8.80 -16.42
C ALA A 101 -11.26 -9.51 -16.37
N GLN A 102 -11.64 -10.07 -15.22
CA GLN A 102 -12.97 -10.68 -15.00
C GLN A 102 -14.09 -9.63 -15.11
N GLN A 103 -13.86 -8.41 -14.63
CA GLN A 103 -14.84 -7.33 -14.70
C GLN A 103 -15.04 -6.80 -16.13
N GLN A 104 -13.98 -6.78 -16.94
CA GLN A 104 -14.03 -6.38 -18.35
C GLN A 104 -14.77 -7.41 -19.24
N VAL A 105 -14.59 -8.71 -18.96
CA VAL A 105 -15.30 -9.79 -19.69
C VAL A 105 -16.80 -9.81 -19.34
N MET A 106 -17.15 -9.53 -18.09
CA MET A 106 -18.56 -9.37 -17.72
C MET A 106 -19.20 -8.14 -18.39
N ALA A 107 -18.43 -7.06 -18.59
CA ALA A 107 -18.91 -5.85 -19.25
C ALA A 107 -19.12 -6.01 -20.77
N SER A 108 -18.32 -6.85 -21.43
CA SER A 108 -18.39 -7.08 -22.90
C SER A 108 -19.45 -8.10 -23.33
N GLN A 109 -19.91 -8.97 -22.42
CA GLN A 109 -20.98 -9.94 -22.66
C GLN A 109 -22.39 -9.32 -22.53
N LEU A 110 -22.49 -8.11 -21.98
CA LEU A 110 -23.75 -7.39 -21.80
C LEU A 110 -24.12 -6.66 -23.09
N SER A 111 -25.38 -6.78 -23.51
CA SER A 111 -25.85 -6.18 -24.76
C SER A 111 -25.78 -4.64 -24.70
N PRO A 112 -25.59 -3.94 -25.84
CA PRO A 112 -25.61 -2.48 -25.88
C PRO A 112 -26.88 -1.85 -25.28
N TRP A 113 -28.00 -2.57 -25.38
CA TRP A 113 -29.29 -2.17 -24.78
C TRP A 113 -29.27 -2.20 -23.24
N PHE A 114 -28.49 -3.10 -22.62
CA PHE A 114 -28.30 -3.17 -21.18
C PHE A 114 -27.62 -1.90 -20.64
N TRP A 115 -26.57 -1.43 -21.31
CA TRP A 115 -25.84 -0.20 -20.95
C TRP A 115 -26.69 1.06 -21.13
N LEU A 116 -27.52 1.11 -22.17
CA LEU A 116 -28.51 2.19 -22.36
C LEU A 116 -29.56 2.21 -21.25
N LYS A 117 -30.00 1.03 -20.78
CA LYS A 117 -30.95 0.91 -19.67
C LYS A 117 -30.32 1.27 -18.33
N LEU A 118 -29.05 0.91 -18.10
CA LEU A 118 -28.32 1.25 -16.88
C LEU A 118 -28.10 2.77 -16.74
N ARG A 119 -27.79 3.45 -17.83
CA ARG A 119 -27.67 4.93 -17.90
C ARG A 119 -29.01 5.68 -17.82
N SER A 120 -30.13 4.97 -17.84
CA SER A 120 -31.46 5.54 -17.61
C SER A 120 -31.91 5.40 -16.14
N ILE A 121 -31.20 4.58 -15.35
CA ILE A 121 -31.50 4.31 -13.94
C ILE A 121 -30.60 5.15 -13.01
N PHE A 122 -29.44 5.59 -13.51
CA PHE A 122 -28.53 6.56 -12.90
C PHE A 122 -28.47 7.83 -13.75
#